data_AF-A0A0F9CR23-F1
#
_entry.id   AF-A0A0F9CR23-F1
#
_cell.length_a   1.000
_cell.length_b   1.000
_cell.length_c   1.000
_cell.angle_alpha   90.00
_cell.angle_beta   90.00
_cell.angle_gamma   90.00
#
_symmetry.space_group_name_H-M   'P 1'
#
loop_
_entity.id
_entity.type
_entity.pdbx_description
1 polymer ?
#
loop_
_entity_poly.entity_id
_entity_poly.type
_entity_poly.pdbx_seq_one_letter_code
_entity_poly.pdbx_strand_id
1 'polypeptide(L)'
;FLAESGYYTIAFSALDVNKNFIKELAADFPGNIIMGGYVGKNTFKDMPNVKWYDSIEAVAKDRGIPYEPGANFGHFKDTETIARLCLSKGCLHGCAFCVVPKGVTETAEELIDKQIDAIAAVKTNLVYIDDKTFGQVKNYKTLPEIYRKIKVRNPEFNGFIIQTTASQMLKLDDTFLKESGIKYIELGIETYNDSILKALHKPATEKSIDRAVEKIRKNKIM
;
A
#
# COMPACT_ATOMS: atom_id res chain seq x y z
N PHE A 1 1.06 11.10 31.76
CA PHE A 1 0.12 11.27 30.64
C PHE A 1 -0.60 9.99 30.22
N LEU A 2 0.01 9.04 29.50
CA LEU A 2 -0.73 7.89 28.91
C LEU A 2 -1.51 7.07 29.94
N ALA A 3 -0.88 6.71 31.06
CA ALA A 3 -1.54 5.99 32.15
C ALA A 3 -2.64 6.84 32.83
N GLU A 4 -2.39 8.14 33.03
CA GLU A 4 -3.37 9.09 33.58
C GLU A 4 -4.58 9.27 32.65
N SER A 5 -4.39 9.11 31.33
CA SER A 5 -5.44 9.10 30.32
C SER A 5 -6.14 7.73 30.19
N GLY A 6 -5.82 6.76 31.04
CA GLY A 6 -6.45 5.43 31.07
C GLY A 6 -5.91 4.44 30.04
N TYR A 7 -4.81 4.74 29.35
CA TYR A 7 -4.17 3.79 28.44
C TYR A 7 -3.23 2.86 29.21
N TYR A 8 -3.62 1.59 29.31
CA TYR A 8 -2.81 0.51 29.91
C TYR A 8 -2.23 -0.46 28.88
N THR A 9 -2.60 -0.30 27.61
CA THR A 9 -1.99 -0.99 26.48
C THR A 9 -1.85 -0.01 25.33
N ILE A 10 -0.63 0.10 24.81
CA ILE A 10 -0.31 0.96 23.67
C ILE A 10 0.41 0.13 22.61
N ALA A 11 0.29 0.54 21.34
CA ALA A 11 0.93 -0.14 20.22
C ALA A 11 1.79 0.85 19.42
N PHE A 12 3.00 0.43 19.05
CA PHE A 12 3.90 1.22 18.22
C PHE A 12 4.38 0.44 17.00
N SER A 13 4.63 1.18 15.92
CA SER A 13 5.50 0.74 14.83
C SER A 13 6.89 1.36 15.02
N ALA A 14 7.87 0.52 15.34
CA ALA A 14 9.25 0.93 15.54
C ALA A 14 10.03 1.02 14.23
N LEU A 15 10.63 2.18 14.02
CA LEU A 15 11.50 2.57 12.93
C LEU A 15 12.84 3.03 13.51
N ASP A 16 13.90 3.04 12.70
CA ASP A 16 15.20 3.54 13.16
C ASP A 16 15.15 4.97 13.70
N VAL A 17 14.23 5.80 13.16
CA VAL A 17 14.04 7.20 13.55
C VAL A 17 13.31 7.40 14.87
N ASN A 18 12.51 6.43 15.33
CA ASN A 18 11.68 6.59 16.55
C ASN A 18 12.00 5.57 17.65
N LYS A 19 12.85 4.56 17.39
CA LYS A 19 13.13 3.49 18.36
C LYS A 19 13.66 3.98 19.71
N ASN A 20 14.48 5.02 19.73
CA ASN A 20 15.04 5.56 20.98
C ASN A 20 13.96 6.27 21.81
N PHE A 21 13.10 7.06 21.17
CA PHE A 21 11.95 7.66 21.84
C PHE A 21 11.00 6.60 22.43
N ILE A 22 10.74 5.54 21.67
CA ILE A 22 9.94 4.40 22.16
C ILE A 22 10.60 3.75 23.38
N LYS A 23 11.93 3.61 23.39
CA LYS A 23 12.67 3.06 24.54
C LYS A 23 12.53 3.92 25.79
N GLU A 24 12.70 5.23 25.65
CA GLU A 24 12.52 6.19 26.75
C GLU A 24 11.11 6.10 27.31
N LEU A 25 10.10 6.11 26.44
CA LEU A 25 8.70 5.98 26.84
C LEU A 25 8.42 4.63 27.53
N ALA A 26 8.99 3.53 27.02
CA ALA A 26 8.79 2.20 27.56
C ALA A 26 9.40 2.04 28.97
N ALA A 27 10.49 2.73 29.28
CA ALA A 27 11.13 2.67 30.59
C ALA A 27 10.20 3.18 31.72
N ASP A 28 9.42 4.21 31.44
CA ASP A 28 8.57 4.87 32.43
C ASP A 28 7.08 4.49 32.32
N PHE A 29 6.68 3.73 31.29
CA PHE A 29 5.29 3.36 31.09
C PHE A 29 4.90 2.10 31.88
N PRO A 30 3.96 2.19 32.84
CA PRO A 30 3.59 1.05 33.70
C PRO A 30 2.71 0.01 33.01
N GLY A 31 2.22 0.28 31.79
CA GLY A 31 1.35 -0.61 31.04
C GLY A 31 2.09 -1.52 30.07
N ASN A 32 1.34 -2.24 29.23
CA ASN A 32 1.88 -3.15 28.22
C ASN A 32 2.08 -2.43 26.88
N ILE A 33 3.18 -2.75 26.20
CA ILE A 33 3.52 -2.19 24.89
C ILE A 33 3.55 -3.32 23.86
N ILE A 34 2.68 -3.18 22.86
CA ILE A 34 2.65 -4.03 21.67
C ILE A 34 3.60 -3.41 20.65
N MET A 35 4.57 -4.18 20.17
CA MET A 35 5.58 -3.70 19.23
C MET A 35 5.55 -4.48 17.93
N GLY A 36 5.70 -3.76 16.82
CA GLY A 36 6.12 -4.30 15.54
C GLY A 36 6.95 -3.25 14.79
N GLY A 37 7.31 -3.49 13.54
CA GLY A 37 7.99 -2.50 12.72
C GLY A 37 9.20 -3.06 11.97
N TYR A 38 10.16 -2.18 11.68
CA TYR A 38 11.25 -2.43 10.73
C TYR A 38 12.63 -2.50 11.39
N VAL A 39 12.69 -2.34 12.72
CA VAL A 39 13.93 -2.54 13.49
C VAL A 39 14.09 -4.01 13.86
N GLY A 40 15.31 -4.43 14.22
CA GLY A 40 15.56 -5.81 14.63
C GLY A 40 14.74 -6.21 15.86
N LYS A 41 14.19 -7.43 15.89
CA LYS A 41 13.34 -7.96 16.98
C LYS A 41 13.97 -7.82 18.37
N ASN A 42 15.29 -7.90 18.44
CA ASN A 42 16.06 -7.81 19.67
C ASN A 42 16.25 -6.36 20.18
N THR A 43 15.75 -5.35 19.46
CA THR A 43 15.93 -3.92 19.82
C THR A 43 15.37 -3.60 21.20
N PHE A 44 14.31 -4.31 21.62
CA PHE A 44 13.58 -4.08 22.87
C PHE A 44 13.61 -5.29 23.81
N LYS A 45 14.53 -6.24 23.62
CA LYS A 45 14.57 -7.52 24.38
C LYS A 45 14.69 -7.34 25.90
N ASP A 46 15.31 -6.23 26.34
CA ASP A 46 15.60 -5.95 27.75
C ASP A 46 14.43 -5.19 28.43
N MET A 47 13.31 -5.00 27.74
CA MET A 47 12.15 -4.26 28.23
C MET A 47 10.98 -5.21 28.54
N PRO A 48 10.72 -5.53 29.82
CA PRO A 48 9.78 -6.59 30.21
C PRO A 48 8.31 -6.26 29.88
N ASN A 49 7.98 -4.99 29.70
CA ASN A 49 6.65 -4.51 29.32
C ASN A 49 6.44 -4.44 27.80
N VAL A 50 7.43 -4.83 26.98
CA VAL A 50 7.34 -4.80 25.52
C VAL A 50 7.20 -6.22 24.96
N LYS A 51 6.16 -6.45 24.15
CA LYS A 51 5.96 -7.71 23.43
C LYS A 51 5.96 -7.47 21.92
N TRP A 52 6.87 -8.13 21.21
CA TRP A 52 7.02 -8.04 19.76
C TRP A 52 6.07 -8.97 19.03
N TYR A 53 5.46 -8.48 17.95
CA TYR A 53 4.61 -9.23 17.04
C TYR A 53 5.01 -8.98 15.59
N ASP A 54 4.94 -10.04 14.78
CA ASP A 54 5.25 -9.98 13.35
C ASP A 54 4.05 -9.51 12.49
N SER A 55 2.85 -9.49 13.06
CA SER A 55 1.64 -9.04 12.38
C SER A 55 0.55 -8.62 13.37
N ILE A 56 -0.41 -7.82 12.88
CA ILE A 56 -1.62 -7.46 13.64
C ILE A 56 -2.50 -8.69 13.89
N GLU A 57 -2.50 -9.67 12.99
CA GLU A 57 -3.19 -10.96 13.21
C GLU A 57 -2.62 -11.70 14.43
N ALA A 58 -1.29 -11.70 14.60
CA ALA A 58 -0.66 -12.31 15.77
C ALA A 58 -1.06 -11.58 17.07
N VAL A 59 -1.19 -10.25 17.03
CA VAL A 59 -1.71 -9.46 18.15
C VAL A 59 -3.16 -9.84 18.46
N ALA A 60 -4.02 -9.90 17.44
CA ALA A 60 -5.43 -10.24 17.61
C ALA A 60 -5.59 -11.65 18.23
N LYS A 61 -4.86 -12.63 17.71
CA LYS A 61 -4.83 -14.01 18.22
C LYS A 61 -4.40 -14.07 19.68
N ASP A 62 -3.32 -13.39 20.05
CA ASP A 62 -2.81 -13.37 21.42
C ASP A 62 -3.82 -12.77 22.41
N ARG A 63 -4.61 -11.80 21.95
CA ARG A 63 -5.62 -11.12 22.75
C ARG A 63 -7.00 -11.77 22.70
N GLY A 64 -7.16 -12.89 21.98
CA GLY A 64 -8.45 -13.56 21.81
C GLY A 64 -9.48 -12.71 21.04
N ILE A 65 -9.02 -11.78 20.20
CA ILE A 65 -9.86 -10.90 19.39
C ILE A 65 -9.94 -11.50 17.97
N PRO A 66 -11.13 -11.58 17.35
CA PRO A 66 -11.25 -11.97 15.96
C PRO A 66 -10.39 -11.08 15.05
N TYR A 67 -9.57 -11.68 14.20
CA TYR A 67 -8.84 -10.96 13.18
C TYR A 67 -9.69 -10.87 11.92
N GLU A 68 -9.90 -9.65 11.43
CA GLU A 68 -10.52 -9.39 10.14
C GLU A 68 -9.47 -8.77 9.20
N PRO A 69 -9.16 -9.40 8.05
CA PRO A 69 -8.24 -8.83 7.09
C PRO A 69 -8.85 -7.63 6.38
N GLY A 70 -8.03 -6.61 6.13
CA GLY A 70 -8.43 -5.38 5.44
C GLY A 70 -8.14 -4.14 6.27
N ALA A 71 -8.47 -2.97 5.72
CA ALA A 71 -8.40 -1.70 6.43
C ALA A 71 -9.81 -1.27 6.84
N ASN A 72 -9.97 -0.84 8.09
CA ASN A 72 -11.19 -0.19 8.55
C ASN A 72 -10.95 1.33 8.53
N PHE A 73 -11.67 2.03 7.65
CA PHE A 73 -11.57 3.49 7.52
C PHE A 73 -12.58 4.25 8.40
N GLY A 74 -13.26 3.60 9.35
CA GLY A 74 -14.32 4.22 10.16
C GLY A 74 -13.88 5.48 10.94
N HIS A 75 -12.62 5.53 11.37
CA HIS A 75 -12.06 6.73 12.02
C HIS A 75 -11.87 7.93 11.08
N PHE A 76 -11.96 7.72 9.77
CA PHE A 76 -11.74 8.73 8.73
C PHE A 76 -13.04 9.11 7.99
N LYS A 77 -14.21 8.67 8.47
CA LYS A 77 -15.50 8.85 7.78
C LYS A 77 -15.75 10.28 7.31
N ASP A 78 -15.44 11.26 8.15
CA ASP A 78 -15.69 12.68 7.91
C ASP A 78 -14.43 13.45 7.48
N THR A 79 -13.34 12.74 7.17
CA THR A 79 -12.06 13.33 6.76
C THR A 79 -11.78 13.04 5.29
N GLU A 80 -11.35 14.06 4.55
CA GLU A 80 -10.88 13.86 3.18
C GLU A 80 -9.66 12.94 3.18
N THR A 81 -9.82 11.78 2.55
CA THR A 81 -8.84 10.69 2.64
C THR A 81 -8.59 10.10 1.26
N ILE A 82 -7.32 9.85 0.92
CA ILE A 82 -6.97 8.99 -0.22
C ILE A 82 -6.87 7.56 0.30
N ALA A 83 -7.98 6.82 0.17
CA ALA A 83 -8.02 5.43 0.58
C ALA A 83 -7.15 4.56 -0.34
N ARG A 84 -6.69 3.43 0.19
CA ARG A 84 -5.85 2.46 -0.55
C ARG A 84 -6.63 1.19 -0.84
N LEU A 85 -6.49 0.67 -2.05
CA LEU A 85 -7.03 -0.62 -2.48
C LEU A 85 -5.86 -1.49 -2.96
N CYS A 86 -5.74 -2.70 -2.46
CA CYS A 86 -4.69 -3.64 -2.82
C CYS A 86 -5.27 -4.77 -3.68
N LEU A 87 -4.87 -4.84 -4.95
CA LEU A 87 -5.20 -5.96 -5.84
C LEU A 87 -4.12 -7.03 -5.78
N SER A 88 -2.88 -6.66 -5.51
CA SER A 88 -1.79 -7.61 -5.39
C SER A 88 -0.66 -7.13 -4.50
N LYS A 89 0.10 -8.10 -3.98
CA LYS A 89 1.30 -7.86 -3.15
C LYS A 89 2.54 -8.38 -3.86
N GLY A 90 3.67 -7.75 -3.59
CA GLY A 90 4.98 -8.11 -4.14
C GLY A 90 5.22 -7.56 -5.54
N CYS A 91 6.33 -7.96 -6.15
CA CYS A 91 6.71 -7.56 -7.50
C CYS A 91 7.54 -8.68 -8.18
N LEU A 92 7.35 -8.87 -9.48
CA LEU A 92 8.16 -9.78 -10.30
C LEU A 92 9.50 -9.18 -10.75
N HIS A 93 9.72 -7.88 -10.55
CA HIS A 93 10.96 -7.22 -10.98
C HIS A 93 12.08 -7.40 -9.94
N GLY A 94 13.32 -7.52 -10.42
CA GLY A 94 14.51 -7.72 -9.60
C GLY A 94 15.42 -6.50 -9.52
N CYS A 95 14.85 -5.29 -9.44
CA CYS A 95 15.61 -4.04 -9.39
C CYS A 95 16.60 -4.05 -8.22
N ALA A 96 17.86 -3.67 -8.47
CA ALA A 96 18.97 -3.83 -7.53
C ALA A 96 18.79 -3.05 -6.21
N PHE A 97 18.04 -1.94 -6.23
CA PHE A 97 17.81 -1.07 -5.08
C PHE A 97 16.52 -1.41 -4.31
N CYS A 98 15.66 -2.28 -4.86
CA CYS A 98 14.30 -2.42 -4.36
C CYS A 98 14.19 -3.49 -3.27
N VAL A 99 13.52 -3.14 -2.17
CA VAL A 99 13.28 -4.04 -1.02
C VAL A 99 11.93 -4.76 -1.09
N VAL A 100 11.13 -4.53 -2.13
CA VAL A 100 9.84 -5.19 -2.31
C VAL A 100 10.06 -6.71 -2.44
N PRO A 101 9.30 -7.56 -1.73
CA PRO A 101 9.40 -9.00 -1.86
C PRO A 101 9.25 -9.47 -3.30
N LYS A 102 10.14 -10.38 -3.72
CA LYS A 102 10.06 -11.03 -5.03
C LYS A 102 8.87 -11.97 -5.08
N GLY A 103 8.20 -12.00 -6.23
CA GLY A 103 6.98 -12.77 -6.43
C GLY A 103 5.74 -11.88 -6.31
N VAL A 104 4.61 -12.38 -6.80
CA VAL A 104 3.33 -11.68 -6.73
C VAL A 104 2.26 -12.59 -6.18
N THR A 105 1.38 -12.03 -5.37
CA THR A 105 0.21 -12.72 -4.82
C THR A 105 -1.02 -11.87 -5.06
N GLU A 106 -2.01 -12.44 -5.73
CA GLU A 106 -3.31 -11.80 -5.96
C GLU A 106 -4.07 -11.70 -4.63
N THR A 107 -4.70 -10.54 -4.39
CA THR A 107 -5.69 -10.39 -3.32
C THR A 107 -6.94 -11.18 -3.69
N ALA A 108 -7.45 -11.98 -2.74
CA ALA A 108 -8.71 -12.70 -2.91
C ALA A 108 -9.88 -11.75 -3.17
N GLU A 109 -10.81 -12.15 -4.04
CA GLU A 109 -11.95 -11.34 -4.47
C GLU A 109 -12.80 -10.84 -3.29
N GLU A 110 -13.08 -11.73 -2.32
CA GLU A 110 -13.83 -11.39 -1.09
C GLU A 110 -13.16 -10.26 -0.29
N LEU A 111 -11.83 -10.21 -0.29
CA LEU A 111 -11.08 -9.14 0.38
C LEU A 111 -11.03 -7.86 -0.46
N ILE A 112 -11.11 -7.96 -1.78
CA ILE A 112 -11.28 -6.79 -2.66
C ILE A 112 -12.66 -6.16 -2.41
N ASP A 113 -13.73 -6.95 -2.37
CA ASP A 113 -15.08 -6.43 -2.10
C ASP A 113 -15.18 -5.78 -0.71
N LYS A 114 -14.58 -6.38 0.33
CA LYS A 114 -14.49 -5.75 1.66
C LYS A 114 -13.76 -4.40 1.63
N GLN A 115 -12.66 -4.28 0.87
CA GLN A 115 -11.97 -3.00 0.70
C GLN A 115 -12.85 -1.97 -0.02
N ILE A 116 -13.60 -2.38 -1.05
CA ILE A 116 -14.55 -1.52 -1.77
C ILE A 116 -15.63 -0.99 -0.81
N ASP A 117 -16.19 -1.85 0.03
CA ASP A 117 -17.18 -1.44 1.04
C ASP A 117 -16.59 -0.41 2.01
N ALA A 118 -15.38 -0.64 2.52
CA ALA A 118 -14.71 0.27 3.44
C ALA A 118 -14.35 1.61 2.78
N ILE A 119 -13.95 1.59 1.50
CA ILE A 119 -13.64 2.80 0.71
C ILE A 119 -14.89 3.61 0.41
N ALA A 120 -15.99 2.94 0.05
CA ALA A 120 -17.26 3.61 -0.24
C ALA A 120 -17.86 4.31 1.00
N ALA A 121 -17.43 3.92 2.20
CA ALA A 121 -17.89 4.50 3.46
C ALA A 121 -17.17 5.81 3.85
N VAL A 122 -16.13 6.22 3.12
CA VAL A 122 -15.37 7.45 3.41
C VAL A 122 -15.43 8.48 2.28
N LYS A 123 -15.26 9.74 2.65
CA LYS A 123 -15.18 10.84 1.68
C LYS A 123 -13.84 10.79 0.94
N THR A 124 -13.83 10.10 -0.20
CA THR A 124 -12.68 10.04 -1.11
C THR A 124 -13.04 10.38 -2.55
N ASN A 125 -12.22 11.19 -3.19
CA ASN A 125 -12.35 11.46 -4.62
C ASN A 125 -11.34 10.65 -5.44
N LEU A 126 -10.34 10.04 -4.80
CA LEU A 126 -9.29 9.24 -5.46
C LEU A 126 -8.90 8.05 -4.60
N VAL A 127 -8.66 6.91 -5.23
CA VAL A 127 -8.19 5.70 -4.55
C VAL A 127 -6.83 5.32 -5.09
N TYR A 128 -5.87 5.10 -4.20
CA TYR A 128 -4.54 4.66 -4.58
C TYR A 128 -4.49 3.13 -4.64
N ILE A 129 -4.08 2.56 -5.77
CA ILE A 129 -3.87 1.12 -5.90
C ILE A 129 -2.50 0.77 -5.32
N ASP A 130 -2.47 0.10 -4.16
CA ASP A 130 -1.23 -0.20 -3.40
C ASP A 130 -0.41 -1.38 -3.97
N ASP A 131 -0.69 -1.77 -5.21
CA ASP A 131 0.11 -2.71 -5.96
C ASP A 131 1.49 -2.12 -6.22
N LYS A 132 2.56 -2.86 -5.86
CA LYS A 132 3.93 -2.36 -6.06
C LYS A 132 4.31 -2.24 -7.53
N THR A 133 3.65 -3.00 -8.40
CA THR A 133 3.67 -2.78 -9.85
C THR A 133 2.34 -3.22 -10.45
N PHE A 134 1.45 -2.27 -10.64
CA PHE A 134 0.16 -2.50 -11.27
C PHE A 134 0.32 -3.12 -12.67
N GLY A 135 -0.52 -4.10 -12.99
CA GLY A 135 -0.52 -4.79 -14.29
C GLY A 135 0.29 -6.10 -14.33
N GLN A 136 0.88 -6.56 -13.22
CA GLN A 136 1.64 -7.82 -13.18
C GLN A 136 0.78 -9.08 -13.00
N VAL A 137 -0.40 -8.96 -12.41
CA VAL A 137 -1.31 -10.08 -12.10
C VAL A 137 -2.69 -9.89 -12.74
N LYS A 138 -3.44 -10.96 -13.03
CA LYS A 138 -4.59 -10.85 -13.94
C LYS A 138 -5.76 -10.05 -13.38
N ASN A 139 -5.90 -10.00 -12.06
CA ASN A 139 -7.00 -9.30 -11.41
C ASN A 139 -6.97 -7.77 -11.58
N TYR A 140 -5.90 -7.16 -12.11
CA TYR A 140 -5.93 -5.74 -12.51
C TYR A 140 -7.07 -5.45 -13.52
N LYS A 141 -7.47 -6.46 -14.29
CA LYS A 141 -8.53 -6.35 -15.30
C LYS A 141 -9.92 -6.10 -14.70
N THR A 142 -10.10 -6.31 -13.40
CA THR A 142 -11.37 -6.03 -12.73
C THR A 142 -11.52 -4.53 -12.39
N LEU A 143 -10.47 -3.71 -12.56
CA LEU A 143 -10.49 -2.30 -12.19
C LEU A 143 -11.66 -1.48 -12.80
N PRO A 144 -12.09 -1.68 -14.07
CA PRO A 144 -13.29 -1.04 -14.60
C PRO A 144 -14.58 -1.38 -13.83
N GLU A 145 -14.71 -2.62 -13.34
CA GLU A 145 -15.85 -3.03 -12.52
C GLU A 145 -15.78 -2.39 -11.13
N ILE A 146 -14.60 -2.42 -10.51
CA ILE A 146 -14.33 -1.78 -9.22
C ILE A 146 -14.65 -0.28 -9.29
N TYR A 147 -14.23 0.39 -10.37
CA TYR A 147 -14.55 1.80 -10.64
C TYR A 147 -16.05 2.05 -10.55
N ARG A 148 -16.85 1.24 -11.27
CA ARG A 148 -18.32 1.35 -11.26
C ARG A 148 -18.90 1.08 -9.87
N LYS A 149 -18.46 0.03 -9.17
CA LYS A 149 -18.95 -0.31 -7.83
C LYS A 149 -18.74 0.85 -6.84
N ILE A 150 -17.56 1.47 -6.84
CA ILE A 150 -17.27 2.63 -5.98
C ILE A 150 -18.10 3.84 -6.41
N LYS A 151 -18.14 4.16 -7.71
CA LYS A 151 -18.84 5.34 -8.25
C LYS A 151 -20.35 5.33 -7.94
N VAL A 152 -20.99 4.16 -7.94
CA VAL A 152 -22.42 4.00 -7.59
C VAL A 152 -22.71 4.47 -6.16
N ARG A 153 -21.78 4.22 -5.23
CA ARG A 153 -21.94 4.54 -3.80
C ARG A 153 -21.32 5.88 -3.43
N ASN A 154 -20.35 6.33 -4.21
CA ASN A 154 -19.66 7.60 -4.07
C ASN A 154 -19.61 8.31 -5.44
N PRO A 155 -20.64 9.11 -5.77
CA PRO A 155 -20.71 9.83 -7.04
C PRO A 155 -19.56 10.83 -7.28
N GLU A 156 -18.89 11.30 -6.22
CA GLU A 156 -17.75 12.22 -6.29
C GLU A 156 -16.42 11.50 -6.59
N PHE A 157 -16.41 10.17 -6.60
CA PHE A 157 -15.22 9.38 -6.88
C PHE A 157 -14.72 9.60 -8.31
N ASN A 158 -13.51 10.14 -8.47
CA ASN A 158 -12.94 10.48 -9.78
C ASN A 158 -12.13 9.35 -10.40
N GLY A 159 -11.59 8.42 -9.60
CA GLY A 159 -10.87 7.27 -10.12
C GLY A 159 -9.60 6.92 -9.34
N PHE A 160 -8.66 6.27 -10.03
CA PHE A 160 -7.51 5.63 -9.39
C PHE A 160 -6.19 6.33 -9.65
N ILE A 161 -5.30 6.25 -8.65
CA ILE A 161 -3.86 6.48 -8.78
C ILE A 161 -3.21 5.10 -8.82
N ILE A 162 -2.33 4.84 -9.79
CA ILE A 162 -1.59 3.58 -9.87
C ILE A 162 -0.09 3.82 -9.90
N GLN A 163 0.69 2.84 -9.41
CA GLN A 163 2.13 2.79 -9.59
C GLN A 163 2.50 1.65 -10.54
N THR A 164 3.31 1.92 -11.57
CA THR A 164 3.77 0.88 -12.50
C THR A 164 5.14 1.20 -13.11
N THR A 165 5.66 0.30 -13.96
CA THR A 165 6.91 0.52 -14.71
C THR A 165 6.61 0.84 -16.17
N ALA A 166 7.57 1.45 -16.88
CA ALA A 166 7.43 1.70 -18.33
C ALA A 166 7.11 0.41 -19.11
N SER A 167 7.79 -0.70 -18.81
CA SER A 167 7.52 -1.98 -19.47
C SER A 167 6.09 -2.50 -19.24
N GLN A 168 5.55 -2.34 -18.02
CA GLN A 168 4.20 -2.79 -17.70
C GLN A 168 3.13 -1.86 -18.26
N MET A 169 3.36 -0.54 -18.24
CA MET A 169 2.47 0.45 -18.86
C MET A 169 2.26 0.16 -20.36
N LEU A 170 3.31 -0.28 -21.06
CA LEU A 170 3.22 -0.64 -22.47
C LEU A 170 2.34 -1.87 -22.73
N LYS A 171 2.11 -2.74 -21.74
CA LYS A 171 1.25 -3.93 -21.86
C LYS A 171 -0.24 -3.67 -21.64
N LEU A 172 -0.62 -2.57 -20.98
CA LEU A 172 -2.01 -2.21 -20.72
C LEU A 172 -2.65 -1.63 -21.99
N ASP A 173 -3.65 -2.25 -22.60
CA ASP A 173 -4.23 -1.72 -23.84
C ASP A 173 -5.03 -0.41 -23.65
N ASP A 174 -5.19 0.36 -24.73
CA ASP A 174 -5.85 1.67 -24.70
C ASP A 174 -7.34 1.58 -24.31
N THR A 175 -8.02 0.47 -24.61
CA THR A 175 -9.42 0.26 -24.24
C THR A 175 -9.54 0.11 -22.73
N PHE A 176 -8.71 -0.76 -22.14
CA PHE A 176 -8.62 -0.91 -20.69
C PHE A 176 -8.34 0.43 -19.99
N LEU A 177 -7.36 1.20 -20.47
CA LEU A 177 -7.00 2.49 -19.86
C LEU A 177 -8.18 3.47 -19.80
N LYS A 178 -8.99 3.54 -20.87
CA LYS A 178 -10.18 4.40 -20.91
C LYS A 178 -11.28 3.96 -19.95
N GLU A 179 -11.46 2.65 -19.78
CA GLU A 179 -12.54 2.08 -18.97
C GLU A 179 -12.18 1.92 -17.48
N SER A 180 -10.89 1.79 -17.18
CA SER A 180 -10.37 1.46 -15.85
C SER A 180 -10.58 2.54 -14.79
N GLY A 181 -10.91 3.78 -15.19
CA GLY A 181 -10.99 4.90 -14.26
C GLY A 181 -9.62 5.35 -13.72
N ILE A 182 -8.50 4.97 -14.33
CA ILE A 182 -7.17 5.47 -13.95
C ILE A 182 -7.08 6.97 -14.28
N LYS A 183 -6.67 7.77 -13.30
CA LYS A 183 -6.51 9.23 -13.42
C LYS A 183 -5.07 9.69 -13.32
N TYR A 184 -4.27 9.01 -12.50
CA TYR A 184 -2.87 9.36 -12.26
C TYR A 184 -2.00 8.11 -12.34
N ILE A 185 -0.80 8.25 -12.92
CA ILE A 185 0.20 7.18 -12.98
C ILE A 185 1.54 7.63 -12.40
N GLU A 186 1.98 6.92 -11.37
CA GLU A 186 3.35 6.98 -10.88
C GLU A 186 4.21 6.00 -11.67
N LEU A 187 4.98 6.53 -12.62
CA LEU A 187 5.85 5.74 -13.48
C LEU A 187 7.25 5.63 -12.89
N GLY A 188 7.65 4.41 -12.48
CA GLY A 188 9.00 4.18 -11.94
C GLY A 188 10.08 4.27 -13.02
N ILE A 189 10.67 5.45 -13.21
CA ILE A 189 11.76 5.72 -14.16
C ILE A 189 13.14 5.51 -13.50
N GLU A 190 13.34 6.06 -12.31
CA GLU A 190 14.60 6.15 -11.53
C GLU A 190 15.73 6.96 -12.20
N THR A 191 16.00 6.71 -13.49
CA THR A 191 17.01 7.39 -14.28
C THR A 191 16.64 7.33 -15.76
N TYR A 192 17.10 8.30 -16.55
CA TYR A 192 16.95 8.33 -18.00
C TYR A 192 18.33 8.13 -18.66
N ASN A 193 18.89 6.94 -18.45
CA ASN A 193 20.19 6.52 -18.97
C ASN A 193 20.22 4.99 -19.05
N ASP A 194 20.27 4.44 -20.26
CA ASP A 194 20.18 2.98 -20.49
C ASP A 194 21.27 2.17 -19.78
N SER A 195 22.49 2.71 -19.65
CA SER A 195 23.59 2.01 -18.97
C SER A 195 23.32 1.88 -17.46
N ILE A 196 22.79 2.93 -16.83
CA ILE A 196 22.42 2.91 -15.41
C ILE A 196 21.17 2.05 -15.20
N LEU A 197 20.15 2.17 -16.05
CA LEU A 197 18.95 1.33 -15.99
C LEU A 197 19.31 -0.16 -16.00
N LYS A 198 20.23 -0.55 -16.89
CA LYS A 198 20.76 -1.92 -16.96
C LYS A 198 21.48 -2.31 -15.66
N ALA A 199 22.35 -1.46 -15.12
CA ALA A 199 23.06 -1.73 -13.86
C ALA A 199 22.11 -1.88 -12.66
N LEU A 200 21.00 -1.15 -12.65
CA LEU A 200 19.96 -1.25 -11.62
C LEU A 200 18.97 -2.40 -11.85
N HIS A 201 19.15 -3.20 -12.91
CA HIS A 201 18.19 -4.22 -13.36
C HIS A 201 16.76 -3.69 -13.55
N LYS A 202 16.63 -2.42 -13.95
CA LYS A 202 15.33 -1.79 -14.17
C LYS A 202 14.73 -2.32 -15.48
N PRO A 203 13.44 -2.70 -15.51
CA PRO A 203 12.78 -3.20 -16.72
C PRO A 203 12.33 -2.03 -17.62
N ALA A 204 13.29 -1.21 -18.05
CA ALA A 204 13.07 -0.04 -18.89
C ALA A 204 14.34 0.32 -19.66
N THR A 205 14.14 0.95 -20.81
CA THR A 205 15.10 1.77 -21.56
C THR A 205 14.51 3.16 -21.77
N GLU A 206 15.33 4.15 -22.11
CA GLU A 206 14.93 5.51 -22.50
C GLU A 206 13.81 5.47 -23.55
N LYS A 207 14.00 4.68 -24.61
CA LYS A 207 12.98 4.46 -25.65
C LYS A 207 11.68 3.87 -25.12
N SER A 208 11.74 2.95 -24.16
CA SER A 208 10.52 2.37 -23.56
C SER A 208 9.79 3.38 -22.67
N ILE A 209 10.54 4.27 -22.02
CA ILE A 209 10.01 5.34 -21.18
C ILE A 209 9.27 6.34 -22.06
N ASP A 210 9.88 6.78 -23.16
CA ASP A 210 9.23 7.70 -24.11
C ASP A 210 7.90 7.17 -24.58
N ARG A 211 7.88 5.91 -25.03
CA ARG A 211 6.65 5.25 -25.50
C ARG A 211 5.61 5.12 -24.40
N ALA A 212 6.02 4.84 -23.16
CA ALA A 212 5.09 4.77 -22.03
C ALA A 212 4.48 6.14 -21.74
N VAL A 213 5.29 7.21 -21.73
CA VAL A 213 4.85 8.59 -21.51
C VAL A 213 3.93 9.07 -22.64
N GLU A 214 4.27 8.79 -23.90
CA GLU A 214 3.40 9.09 -25.05
C GLU A 214 2.05 8.40 -24.93
N LYS A 215 2.03 7.13 -24.51
CA LYS A 215 0.80 6.36 -24.30
C LYS A 215 -0.06 6.93 -23.17
N ILE A 216 0.56 7.37 -22.08
CA ILE A 216 -0.12 8.05 -20.96
C ILE A 216 -0.77 9.35 -21.47
N ARG A 217 -0.01 10.20 -22.18
CA ARG A 217 -0.50 11.45 -22.78
C ARG A 217 -1.65 11.22 -23.76
N LYS A 218 -1.52 10.23 -24.66
CA LYS A 218 -2.55 9.86 -25.65
C LYS A 218 -3.88 9.51 -24.97
N ASN A 219 -3.82 8.82 -23.83
CA ASN A 219 -5.00 8.40 -23.07
C ASN A 219 -5.51 9.47 -22.09
N LYS A 220 -4.91 10.68 -22.09
CA LYS A 220 -5.29 11.82 -21.23
C LYS A 220 -5.26 11.49 -19.74
N ILE A 221 -4.30 10.65 -19.35
CA ILE A 221 -4.01 10.34 -17.95
C ILE A 221 -2.93 11.31 -17.47
N MET A 222 -3.03 11.77 -16.22
CA MET A 222 -2.05 12.66 -15.61
C MET A 222 -0.83 11.92 -15.06
#